data_AF-A0A1H2U463-F1
#
_entry.id   AF-A0A1H2U463-F1
#
_cell.length_a   1.000
_cell.length_b   1.000
_cell.length_c   1.000
_cell.angle_alpha   90.00
_cell.angle_beta   90.00
_cell.angle_gamma   90.00
#
_symmetry.space_group_name_H-M   'P 1'
#
loop_
_entity.id
_entity.type
_entity.pdbx_description
1 polymer ?
#
loop_
_entity_poly.entity_id
_entity_poly.type
_entity_poly.pdbx_seq_one_letter_code
_entity_poly.pdbx_strand_id
1 'polypeptide(L)'
;MATKRHPSLQPLSRHHHHALVVALHLIRQELPSDELRSELERFWHNGGQEHFREEEEVLLPAYAKHAPLNRPEIVQLLLEHVQVRSMVSQVCDEKRDDVMQELGKLLQSHVRNEEQVVFPMIEAALSESELERLAPYFAEHYPG
;
A
#
# COMPACT_ATOMS: atom_id res chain seq x y z
N MET A 1 12.91 -16.48 7.98
CA MET A 1 11.88 -17.28 7.28
C MET A 1 10.85 -16.30 6.77
N ALA A 2 10.47 -16.35 5.49
CA ALA A 2 9.36 -15.52 5.02
C ALA A 2 8.10 -16.01 5.74
N THR A 3 7.59 -15.21 6.68
CA THR A 3 6.36 -15.53 7.39
C THR A 3 5.24 -15.56 6.38
N LYS A 4 4.50 -16.68 6.33
CA LYS A 4 3.34 -16.79 5.44
C LYS A 4 2.26 -15.85 5.97
N ARG A 5 1.87 -14.85 5.17
CA ARG A 5 0.79 -13.91 5.48
C ARG A 5 -0.50 -14.65 5.84
N HIS A 6 -1.16 -14.22 6.91
CA HIS A 6 -2.46 -14.72 7.32
C HIS A 6 -3.47 -14.61 6.17
N PRO A 7 -4.32 -15.63 5.91
CA PRO A 7 -5.24 -15.65 4.78
C PRO A 7 -6.05 -14.36 4.59
N SER A 8 -6.57 -13.78 5.67
CA SER A 8 -7.33 -12.52 5.62
C SER A 8 -6.56 -11.33 5.06
N LEU A 9 -5.24 -11.25 5.27
CA LEU A 9 -4.42 -10.12 4.81
C LEU A 9 -3.81 -10.36 3.42
N GLN A 10 -3.97 -11.56 2.86
CA GLN A 10 -3.42 -11.88 1.55
C GLN A 10 -3.98 -11.00 0.41
N PRO A 11 -5.24 -10.54 0.40
CA PRO A 11 -5.71 -9.59 -0.62
C PRO A 11 -4.86 -8.31 -0.67
N LEU A 12 -4.56 -7.71 0.49
CA LEU A 12 -3.68 -6.55 0.61
C LEU A 12 -2.27 -6.87 0.07
N SER A 13 -1.68 -7.99 0.52
CA SER A 13 -0.38 -8.43 0.03
C SER A 13 -0.37 -8.75 -1.47
N ARG A 14 -1.47 -9.20 -2.07
CA ARG A 14 -1.56 -9.40 -3.53
C ARG A 14 -1.53 -8.06 -4.25
N HIS A 15 -2.30 -7.09 -3.78
CA HIS A 15 -2.30 -5.74 -4.34
C HIS A 15 -0.89 -5.08 -4.29
N HIS A 16 -0.10 -5.33 -3.24
CA HIS A 16 1.31 -4.92 -3.18
C HIS A 16 2.17 -5.40 -4.35
N HIS A 17 1.89 -6.56 -4.94
CA HIS A 17 2.64 -7.03 -6.10
C HIS A 17 2.43 -6.10 -7.30
N HIS A 18 1.20 -5.62 -7.51
CA HIS A 18 0.89 -4.64 -8.56
C HIS A 18 1.56 -3.29 -8.27
N ALA A 19 1.51 -2.83 -7.01
CA ALA A 19 2.21 -1.62 -6.59
C ALA A 19 3.71 -1.68 -6.88
N LEU A 20 4.36 -2.83 -6.64
CA LEU A 20 5.79 -3.03 -6.92
C LEU A 20 6.13 -3.03 -8.42
N VAL A 21 5.23 -3.53 -9.28
CA VAL A 21 5.40 -3.46 -10.74
C VAL A 21 5.38 -2.01 -11.20
N VAL A 22 4.35 -1.24 -10.80
CA VAL A 22 4.25 0.19 -11.11
C VAL A 22 5.45 0.96 -10.57
N ALA A 23 5.85 0.70 -9.31
CA ALA A 23 7.02 1.30 -8.69
C ALA A 23 8.30 1.03 -9.51
N LEU A 24 8.48 -0.20 -9.99
CA LEU A 24 9.64 -0.56 -10.80
C LEU A 24 9.67 0.20 -12.13
N HIS A 25 8.53 0.32 -12.82
CA HIS A 25 8.45 1.07 -14.08
C HIS A 25 8.76 2.56 -13.86
N LEU A 26 8.19 3.16 -12.82
CA LEU A 26 8.46 4.55 -12.42
C LEU A 26 9.94 4.79 -12.06
N ILE A 27 10.59 3.82 -11.41
CA ILE A 27 12.02 3.93 -11.06
C ILE A 27 12.90 3.89 -12.30
N ARG A 28 12.62 2.95 -13.21
CA ARG A 28 13.46 2.66 -14.39
C ARG A 28 13.30 3.70 -15.48
N GLN A 29 12.11 4.31 -15.61
CA GLN A 29 11.78 5.29 -16.64
C GLN A 29 12.14 4.80 -18.06
N GLU A 30 11.91 3.51 -18.33
CA GLU A 30 12.20 2.87 -19.63
C GLU A 30 11.04 3.02 -20.64
N LEU A 31 9.89 3.53 -20.19
CA LEU A 31 8.70 3.83 -21.00
C LEU A 31 8.51 5.35 -21.13
N PRO A 32 7.80 5.84 -22.16
CA PRO A 32 7.41 7.24 -22.25
C PRO A 32 6.62 7.71 -21.02
N SER A 33 6.83 8.95 -20.58
CA SER A 33 6.18 9.49 -19.37
C SER A 33 4.64 9.38 -19.41
N ASP A 34 4.03 9.57 -20.58
CA ASP A 34 2.57 9.46 -20.72
C ASP A 34 2.06 8.03 -20.52
N GLU A 35 2.85 7.01 -20.90
CA GLU A 35 2.52 5.61 -20.64
C GLU A 35 2.65 5.27 -19.15
N LEU A 36 3.75 5.71 -18.52
CA LEU A 36 3.96 5.54 -17.07
C LEU A 36 2.86 6.22 -16.25
N ARG A 37 2.46 7.42 -16.65
CA ARG A 37 1.36 8.15 -16.01
C ARG A 37 0.04 7.41 -16.17
N SER A 38 -0.26 6.94 -17.37
CA SER A 38 -1.50 6.19 -17.64
C SER A 38 -1.56 4.86 -16.85
N GLU A 39 -0.41 4.21 -16.65
CA GLU A 39 -0.29 3.03 -15.81
C GLU A 39 -0.53 3.38 -14.32
N LEU A 40 0.11 4.45 -13.82
CA LEU A 40 -0.08 4.93 -12.46
C LEU A 40 -1.53 5.34 -12.19
N GLU A 41 -2.15 6.09 -13.11
CA GLU A 41 -3.55 6.50 -13.01
C GLU A 41 -4.46 5.27 -12.90
N ARG A 42 -4.24 4.24 -13.72
CA ARG A 42 -5.03 3.01 -13.68
C ARG A 42 -4.86 2.27 -12.37
N PHE A 43 -3.62 2.08 -11.91
CA PHE A 43 -3.32 1.48 -10.61
C PHE A 43 -4.03 2.23 -9.48
N TRP A 44 -3.92 3.56 -9.48
CA TRP A 44 -4.46 4.41 -8.43
C TRP A 44 -5.99 4.37 -8.35
N HIS A 45 -6.67 4.42 -9.51
CA HIS A 45 -8.13 4.44 -9.57
C HIS A 45 -8.76 3.05 -9.42
N ASN A 46 -8.05 1.98 -9.79
CA ASN A 46 -8.58 0.62 -9.74
C ASN A 46 -8.16 -0.17 -8.48
N GLY A 47 -7.50 0.47 -7.50
CA GLY A 47 -7.21 -0.19 -6.23
C GLY A 47 -6.32 0.57 -5.26
N GLY A 48 -5.38 1.39 -5.76
CA GLY A 48 -4.46 2.16 -4.91
C GLY A 48 -5.14 2.93 -3.78
N GLN A 49 -6.22 3.65 -4.09
CA GLN A 49 -6.96 4.42 -3.10
C GLN A 49 -7.69 3.54 -2.07
N GLU A 50 -8.35 2.49 -2.53
CA GLU A 50 -9.16 1.64 -1.66
C GLU A 50 -8.28 0.81 -0.73
N HIS A 51 -7.11 0.38 -1.21
CA HIS A 51 -6.11 -0.30 -0.41
C HIS A 51 -5.69 0.51 0.84
N PHE A 52 -5.34 1.79 0.67
CA PHE A 52 -5.03 2.63 1.82
C PHE A 52 -6.23 2.86 2.73
N ARG A 53 -7.46 2.90 2.19
CA ARG A 53 -8.67 3.00 3.02
C ARG A 53 -8.91 1.73 3.82
N GLU A 54 -8.69 0.56 3.25
CA GLU A 54 -8.79 -0.71 3.96
C GLU A 54 -7.80 -0.75 5.14
N GLU A 55 -6.58 -0.26 4.96
CA GLU A 55 -5.62 -0.18 6.05
C GLU A 55 -6.01 0.85 7.11
N GLU A 56 -6.32 2.08 6.71
CA GLU A 56 -6.63 3.20 7.60
C GLU A 56 -7.98 3.06 8.32
N GLU A 57 -9.00 2.55 7.64
CA GLU A 57 -10.39 2.50 8.12
C GLU A 57 -10.77 1.14 8.72
N VAL A 58 -10.01 0.06 8.44
CA VAL A 58 -10.34 -1.29 8.92
C VAL A 58 -9.19 -1.93 9.69
N LEU A 59 -8.00 -2.05 9.10
CA LEU A 59 -6.89 -2.78 9.71
C LEU A 59 -6.32 -2.07 10.94
N LEU A 60 -5.98 -0.78 10.84
CA LEU A 60 -5.43 0.00 11.95
C LEU A 60 -6.44 0.17 13.10
N PRO A 61 -7.74 0.40 12.87
CA PRO A 61 -8.74 0.41 13.94
C PRO A 61 -8.90 -0.94 14.64
N ALA A 62 -8.72 -2.06 13.93
CA ALA A 62 -8.69 -3.38 14.55
C ALA A 62 -7.46 -3.52 15.47
N TYR A 63 -6.28 -3.14 14.99
CA TYR A 63 -5.04 -3.14 15.77
C TYR A 63 -5.13 -2.27 17.04
N ALA A 64 -5.71 -1.07 16.92
CA ALA A 64 -5.83 -0.09 18.00
C ALA A 64 -6.56 -0.61 19.26
N LYS A 65 -7.38 -1.65 19.11
CA LYS A 65 -8.10 -2.29 20.23
C LYS A 65 -7.17 -3.08 21.15
N HIS A 66 -6.01 -3.50 20.65
CA HIS A 66 -5.12 -4.45 21.33
C HIS A 66 -3.70 -3.90 21.55
N ALA A 67 -3.30 -2.86 20.81
CA ALA A 67 -1.96 -2.32 20.86
C ALA A 67 -1.93 -0.80 20.66
N PRO A 68 -0.90 -0.11 21.19
CA PRO A 68 -0.80 1.35 21.10
C PRO A 68 -0.58 1.81 19.65
N LEU A 69 -1.24 2.91 19.27
CA LEU A 69 -1.11 3.52 17.93
C LEU A 69 0.10 4.45 17.78
N ASN A 70 0.66 4.96 18.88
CA ASN A 70 1.79 5.90 18.86
C ASN A 70 3.14 5.19 18.60
N ARG A 71 3.12 4.24 17.68
CA ARG A 71 4.27 3.48 17.23
C ARG A 71 4.93 4.17 16.04
N PRO A 72 6.27 4.27 16.01
CA PRO A 72 6.98 4.85 14.86
C PRO A 72 6.57 4.21 13.52
N GLU A 73 6.32 2.90 13.50
CA GLU A 73 5.95 2.16 12.30
C GLU A 73 4.58 2.58 11.75
N ILE A 74 3.60 2.82 12.63
CA ILE A 74 2.26 3.30 12.25
C ILE A 74 2.29 4.77 11.83
N VAL A 75 3.07 5.59 12.52
CA VAL A 75 3.25 7.00 12.14
C VAL A 75 3.90 7.10 10.77
N GLN A 76 4.94 6.31 10.51
CA GLN A 76 5.61 6.27 9.21
C GLN A 76 4.67 5.83 8.10
N LEU A 77 3.91 4.75 8.32
CA LEU A 77 2.89 4.25 7.37
C LEU A 77 1.93 5.38 6.94
N LEU A 78 1.32 6.06 7.90
CA LEU A 78 0.34 7.12 7.64
C LEU A 78 0.96 8.36 6.97
N LEU A 79 2.23 8.67 7.29
CA LEU A 79 2.95 9.75 6.60
C LEU A 79 3.23 9.39 5.14
N GLU A 80 3.67 8.16 4.87
CA GLU A 80 3.92 7.66 3.52
C GLU A 80 2.63 7.64 2.69
N HIS A 81 1.52 7.22 3.30
CA HIS A 81 0.18 7.26 2.71
C HIS A 81 -0.22 8.66 2.21
N VAL A 82 0.06 9.71 2.99
CA VAL A 82 -0.21 11.10 2.59
C VAL A 82 0.77 11.54 1.49
N GLN A 83 2.04 11.16 1.59
CA GLN A 83 3.06 11.49 0.59
C GLN A 83 2.75 10.85 -0.77
N VAL A 84 2.41 9.56 -0.80
CA VAL A 84 2.01 8.84 -2.02
C VAL A 84 0.82 9.52 -2.66
N ARG A 85 -0.25 9.83 -1.91
CA ARG A 85 -1.44 10.54 -2.43
C ARG A 85 -1.06 11.86 -3.10
N SER A 86 -0.22 12.65 -2.45
CA SER A 86 0.26 13.94 -2.98
C SER A 86 1.07 13.75 -4.26
N MET A 87 2.02 12.83 -4.27
CA MET A 87 2.89 12.59 -5.42
C MET A 87 2.13 11.98 -6.61
N VAL A 88 1.13 11.13 -6.35
CA VAL A 88 0.24 10.64 -7.40
C VAL A 88 -0.53 11.80 -8.04
N SER A 89 -1.10 12.72 -7.25
CA SER A 89 -1.79 13.90 -7.80
C SER A 89 -0.83 14.81 -8.59
N GLN A 90 0.40 15.02 -8.11
CA GLN A 90 1.41 15.77 -8.86
C GLN A 90 1.73 15.12 -10.22
N VAL A 91 1.87 13.79 -10.26
CA VAL A 91 2.12 13.06 -11.51
C VAL A 91 0.88 13.09 -12.42
N CYS A 92 -0.29 12.73 -11.91
CA CYS A 92 -1.48 12.50 -12.71
C CYS A 92 -2.19 13.80 -13.11
N ASP A 93 -2.32 14.74 -12.18
CA ASP A 93 -3.12 15.96 -12.37
C ASP A 93 -2.24 17.14 -12.82
N GLU A 94 -1.10 17.34 -12.15
CA GLU A 94 -0.19 18.47 -12.43
C GLU A 94 0.84 18.14 -13.53
N LYS A 95 0.86 16.89 -14.02
CA LYS A 95 1.77 16.40 -15.07
C LYS A 95 3.26 16.61 -14.74
N ARG A 96 3.63 16.43 -13.47
CA ARG A 96 5.01 16.50 -12.97
C ARG A 96 5.74 15.17 -13.17
N ASP A 97 6.47 15.05 -14.28
CA ASP A 97 7.22 13.83 -14.58
C ASP A 97 8.48 13.69 -13.73
N ASP A 98 9.04 14.82 -13.29
CA ASP A 98 10.26 14.88 -12.49
C ASP A 98 10.14 14.19 -11.12
N VAL A 99 8.91 13.97 -10.63
CA VAL A 99 8.66 13.27 -9.35
C VAL A 99 8.39 11.77 -9.50
N MET A 100 8.25 11.25 -10.73
CA MET A 100 7.89 9.84 -10.98
C MET A 100 8.88 8.86 -10.35
N GLN A 101 10.19 9.09 -10.53
CA GLN A 101 11.20 8.19 -9.99
C GLN A 101 11.19 8.19 -8.45
N GLU A 102 10.94 9.33 -7.82
CA GLU A 102 10.85 9.43 -6.36
C GLU A 102 9.61 8.71 -5.84
N LEU A 103 8.45 8.87 -6.50
CA LEU A 103 7.23 8.15 -6.18
C LEU A 103 7.45 6.63 -6.26
N GLY A 104 8.11 6.14 -7.32
CA GLY A 104 8.43 4.73 -7.45
C GLY A 104 9.31 4.21 -6.30
N LYS A 105 10.31 4.97 -5.85
CA LYS A 105 11.13 4.62 -4.69
C LYS A 105 10.30 4.58 -3.40
N LEU A 106 9.43 5.57 -3.19
CA LEU A 106 8.55 5.65 -2.04
C LEU A 106 7.59 4.45 -1.98
N LEU A 107 6.92 4.11 -3.08
CA LEU A 107 6.03 2.94 -3.17
C LEU A 107 6.79 1.64 -2.86
N GLN A 108 8.00 1.48 -3.40
CA GLN A 108 8.81 0.29 -3.13
C GLN A 108 9.20 0.18 -1.65
N SER A 109 9.66 1.27 -1.03
CA SER A 109 10.04 1.25 0.39
C SER A 109 8.84 1.05 1.30
N HIS A 110 7.71 1.67 0.96
CA HIS A 110 6.45 1.59 1.66
C HIS A 110 5.93 0.14 1.71
N VAL A 111 5.73 -0.50 0.55
CA VAL A 111 5.30 -1.90 0.46
C VAL A 111 6.23 -2.83 1.24
N ARG A 112 7.54 -2.60 1.16
CA ARG A 112 8.51 -3.41 1.89
C ARG A 112 8.35 -3.26 3.41
N ASN A 113 8.15 -2.04 3.90
CA ASN A 113 7.94 -1.77 5.32
C ASN A 113 6.66 -2.47 5.81
N GLU A 114 5.59 -2.41 5.03
CA GLU A 114 4.33 -3.04 5.39
C GLU A 114 4.45 -4.55 5.49
N GLU A 115 5.01 -5.17 4.45
CA GLU A 115 5.15 -6.61 4.40
C GLU A 115 6.09 -7.15 5.49
N GLN A 116 7.17 -6.44 5.78
CA GLN A 116 8.22 -6.93 6.69
C GLN A 116 8.03 -6.52 8.14
N VAL A 117 7.28 -5.44 8.40
CA VAL A 117 7.20 -4.84 9.73
C VAL A 117 5.76 -4.63 10.17
N VAL A 118 4.96 -3.86 9.41
CA VAL A 118 3.63 -3.43 9.86
C VAL A 118 2.66 -4.62 9.95
N PHE A 119 2.51 -5.39 8.89
CA PHE A 119 1.55 -6.50 8.91
C PHE A 119 1.97 -7.61 9.90
N PRO A 120 3.24 -8.05 9.99
CA PRO A 120 3.65 -8.99 11.05
C PRO A 120 3.40 -8.47 12.47
N MET A 121 3.60 -7.17 12.70
CA MET A 121 3.28 -6.54 13.98
C MET A 121 1.78 -6.58 14.29
N ILE A 122 0.92 -6.36 13.29
CA ILE A 122 -0.52 -6.40 13.45
C ILE A 122 -1.00 -7.84 13.67
N GLU A 123 -0.50 -8.80 12.90
CA GLU A 123 -0.77 -10.24 13.07
C GLU A 123 -0.37 -10.74 14.47
N ALA A 124 0.72 -10.22 15.05
CA ALA A 124 1.15 -10.58 16.40
C ALA A 124 0.25 -9.98 17.50
N ALA A 125 -0.50 -8.92 17.21
CA ALA A 125 -1.36 -8.24 18.17
C ALA A 125 -2.81 -8.73 18.14
N LEU A 126 -3.28 -9.25 17.00
CA LEU A 126 -4.63 -9.73 16.81
C LEU A 126 -4.73 -11.26 17.01
N SER A 127 -5.82 -11.72 17.60
CA SER A 127 -6.13 -13.15 17.63
C SER A 127 -6.56 -13.66 16.24
N GLU A 128 -6.45 -14.97 16.02
CA GLU A 128 -6.95 -15.63 14.79
C GLU A 128 -8.40 -15.22 14.48
N SER A 129 -9.27 -15.27 15.48
CA SER A 129 -10.70 -14.93 15.33
C SER A 129 -10.93 -13.45 14.97
N GLU A 130 -10.00 -12.56 15.30
CA GLU A 130 -10.06 -11.15 14.93
C GLU A 130 -9.61 -10.97 13.49
N LEU A 131 -8.50 -11.59 13.10
CA LEU A 131 -8.00 -11.58 11.73
C LEU A 131 -9.02 -12.18 10.76
N GLU A 132 -9.63 -13.32 11.07
CA GLU A 132 -10.69 -13.94 10.25
C GLU A 132 -11.88 -13.00 10.03
N ARG A 133 -12.28 -12.24 11.07
CA ARG A 133 -13.38 -11.26 10.97
C ARG A 133 -13.08 -10.08 10.05
N LEU A 134 -11.81 -9.81 9.76
CA LEU A 134 -11.42 -8.73 8.84
C LEU A 134 -11.51 -9.15 7.37
N ALA A 135 -11.47 -10.46 7.05
CA ALA A 135 -11.40 -10.95 5.68
C ALA A 135 -12.49 -10.39 4.73
N PRO A 136 -13.77 -10.21 5.14
CA PRO A 136 -14.80 -9.67 4.25
C PRO A 136 -14.60 -8.21 3.84
N TYR A 137 -13.73 -7.47 4.53
CA TYR A 137 -13.47 -6.05 4.30
C TYR A 137 -12.27 -5.80 3.39
N PHE A 138 -11.51 -6.84 3.05
CA PHE A 138 -10.35 -6.72 2.19
C PHE A 138 -10.67 -7.37 0.85
N ALA A 139 -10.83 -6.53 -0.17
CA ALA A 139 -11.08 -6.99 -1.52
C ALA A 139 -9.79 -7.03 -2.34
N GLU A 140 -9.75 -7.94 -3.31
CA GLU A 140 -8.71 -7.90 -4.32
C GLU A 140 -9.07 -6.80 -5.31
N HIS A 141 -8.52 -5.61 -5.07
CA HIS A 141 -8.61 -4.51 -6.00
C HIS A 141 -7.60 -4.72 -7.13
N TYR A 142 -7.92 -4.21 -8.32
CA TYR A 142 -7.16 -4.36 -9.56
C TYR A 142 -7.46 -5.63 -10.40
N PRO A 143 -8.64 -5.71 -11.05
CA PRO A 143 -8.80 -6.63 -12.18
C PRO A 143 -7.92 -6.11 -13.32
N GLY A 144 -6.93 -6.93 -13.73
CA GLY A 144 -6.06 -6.63 -14.87
C GLY A 144 -6.81 -6.34 -16.16
#